data_AF-A0A673KUK4-F1
#
_entry.id   AF-A0A673KUK4-F1
#
_cell.length_a   1.000
_cell.length_b   1.000
_cell.length_c   1.000
_cell.angle_alpha   90.00
_cell.angle_beta   90.00
_cell.angle_gamma   90.00
#
_symmetry.space_group_name_H-M   'P 1'
#
loop_
_entity.id
_entity.type
_entity.pdbx_description
1 polymer ?
#
loop_
_entity_poly.entity_id
_entity_poly.type
_entity_poly.pdbx_seq_one_letter_code
_entity_poly.pdbx_strand_id
1 'polypeptide(L)'
;MAVSQQQQQAVSKPAGGKHGNVLPLWGNEKTMNLNPMILTNVLSSPYFKVQLYELKTYHEVVDEIYFKVTHMEPWEKGSRKTAGQTGMCGGVRGVGTGGIVSTSFCLLYKLFTLKLTRKQVMGLITHTDSPYIRSLGFMYIRYTQPPSDLVDWYDEFLDDEEVCHHGW
;
A
#
# COMPACT_ATOMS: atom_id res chain seq x y z
N MET A 1 -25.56 -28.01 -48.33
CA MET A 1 -24.80 -27.02 -47.54
C MET A 1 -25.44 -26.96 -46.16
N ALA A 2 -24.80 -27.56 -45.15
CA ALA A 2 -25.27 -27.56 -43.76
C ALA A 2 -24.36 -26.63 -42.96
N VAL A 3 -24.94 -25.57 -42.39
CA VAL A 3 -24.24 -24.60 -41.54
C VAL A 3 -24.44 -25.07 -40.09
N SER A 4 -23.37 -25.58 -39.48
CA SER A 4 -23.32 -25.98 -38.08
C SER A 4 -23.26 -24.73 -37.19
N GLN A 5 -24.23 -24.56 -36.31
CA GLN A 5 -24.21 -23.53 -35.26
C GLN A 5 -23.12 -23.86 -34.23
N GLN A 6 -22.12 -22.97 -34.10
CA GLN A 6 -21.18 -23.01 -32.97
C GLN A 6 -21.83 -22.35 -31.76
N GLN A 7 -22.08 -23.17 -30.74
CA GLN A 7 -22.54 -22.77 -29.43
C GLN A 7 -21.41 -22.01 -28.70
N GLN A 8 -21.62 -20.72 -28.46
CA GLN A 8 -20.69 -19.88 -27.72
C GLN A 8 -20.68 -20.33 -26.25
N GLN A 9 -19.68 -21.10 -25.86
CA GLN A 9 -19.44 -21.43 -24.45
C GLN A 9 -18.98 -20.17 -23.73
N ALA A 10 -19.83 -19.67 -22.83
CA ALA A 10 -19.44 -18.68 -21.84
C ALA A 10 -18.33 -19.30 -20.97
N VAL A 11 -17.14 -18.70 -21.01
CA VAL A 11 -16.03 -19.07 -20.13
C VAL A 11 -16.44 -18.66 -18.72
N SER A 12 -16.93 -19.61 -17.92
CA SER A 12 -17.11 -19.42 -16.49
C SER A 12 -15.73 -19.32 -15.85
N LYS A 13 -15.30 -18.10 -15.48
CA LYS A 13 -14.16 -17.87 -14.56
C LYS A 13 -14.43 -18.75 -13.33
N PRO A 14 -13.51 -19.65 -12.91
CA PRO A 14 -13.73 -20.43 -11.71
C PRO A 14 -13.91 -19.45 -10.55
N ALA A 15 -15.04 -19.55 -9.86
CA ALA A 15 -15.35 -18.71 -8.72
C ALA A 15 -14.20 -18.80 -7.70
N GLY A 16 -13.48 -17.70 -7.52
CA GLY A 16 -12.41 -17.58 -6.53
C GLY A 16 -12.93 -18.10 -5.20
N GLY A 17 -12.22 -19.09 -4.63
CA GLY A 17 -12.64 -19.77 -3.42
C GLY A 17 -13.00 -18.77 -2.33
N LYS A 18 -14.00 -19.09 -1.50
CA LYS A 18 -14.45 -18.24 -0.39
C LYS A 18 -13.27 -17.90 0.52
N HIS A 19 -12.63 -16.76 0.28
CA HIS A 19 -11.49 -16.34 1.09
C HIS A 19 -12.00 -15.94 2.48
N GLY A 20 -11.38 -16.50 3.51
CA GLY A 20 -11.68 -16.14 4.89
C GLY A 20 -11.43 -14.67 5.20
N ASN A 21 -12.01 -14.17 6.29
CA ASN A 21 -11.81 -12.78 6.72
C ASN A 21 -10.39 -12.53 7.28
N VAL A 22 -9.70 -13.57 7.72
CA VAL A 22 -8.30 -13.50 8.15
C VAL A 22 -7.42 -13.48 6.91
N LEU A 23 -6.51 -12.50 6.83
CA LEU A 23 -5.54 -12.41 5.74
C LEU A 23 -4.31 -13.27 6.03
N PRO A 24 -3.82 -14.06 5.05
CA PRO A 24 -2.49 -14.63 5.15
C PRO A 24 -1.44 -13.50 5.16
N LEU A 25 -0.32 -13.75 5.83
CA LEU A 25 0.84 -12.86 5.83
C LEU A 25 2.00 -13.52 5.09
N TRP A 26 2.50 -12.84 4.07
CA TRP A 26 3.66 -13.21 3.30
C TRP A 26 4.89 -12.43 3.75
N GLY A 27 5.98 -13.14 4.02
CA GLY A 27 7.25 -12.55 4.44
C GLY A 27 7.35 -12.32 5.95
N ASN A 28 7.92 -11.19 6.36
CA ASN A 28 8.36 -11.00 7.74
C ASN A 28 7.31 -10.31 8.63
N GLU A 29 6.94 -10.98 9.73
CA GLU A 29 5.91 -10.53 10.69
C GLU A 29 6.27 -9.31 11.53
N LYS A 30 7.55 -8.93 11.57
CA LYS A 30 8.02 -7.77 12.33
C LYS A 30 8.29 -6.59 11.41
N THR A 31 8.83 -6.83 10.22
CA THR A 31 9.30 -5.77 9.33
C THR A 31 8.31 -5.39 8.24
N MET A 32 7.24 -6.16 8.01
CA MET A 32 6.30 -5.97 6.89
C MET A 32 7.03 -6.01 5.53
N ASN A 33 8.21 -6.65 5.45
CA ASN A 33 9.09 -6.63 4.27
C ASN A 33 9.56 -5.22 3.84
N LEU A 34 9.50 -4.24 4.75
CA LEU A 34 10.04 -2.91 4.49
C LEU A 34 11.57 -2.94 4.46
N ASN A 35 12.15 -2.02 3.69
CA ASN A 35 13.59 -1.77 3.73
C ASN A 35 14.01 -1.42 5.17
N PRO A 36 15.10 -2.00 5.72
CA PRO A 36 15.53 -1.76 7.10
C PRO A 36 15.72 -0.29 7.45
N MET A 37 16.17 0.54 6.50
CA MET A 37 16.33 1.98 6.71
C MET A 37 14.98 2.69 6.90
N ILE A 38 13.99 2.33 6.08
CA ILE A 38 12.63 2.86 6.21
C ILE A 38 12.03 2.44 7.54
N LEU A 39 12.08 1.15 7.86
CA LEU A 39 11.55 0.63 9.11
C LEU A 39 12.19 1.32 10.32
N THR A 40 13.51 1.50 10.30
CA THR A 40 14.23 2.20 11.38
C THR A 40 13.72 3.64 11.56
N ASN A 41 13.48 4.36 10.46
CA ASN A 41 12.95 5.72 10.53
C ASN A 41 11.47 5.78 10.92
N VAL A 42 10.64 4.82 10.47
CA VAL A 42 9.26 4.68 10.94
C VAL A 42 9.24 4.47 12.46
N LEU A 43 10.01 3.50 12.97
CA LEU A 43 10.05 3.17 14.39
C LEU A 43 10.71 4.29 15.24
N SER A 44 11.56 5.13 14.66
CA SER A 44 12.13 6.28 15.37
C SER A 44 11.26 7.54 15.29
N SER A 45 10.32 7.60 14.33
CA SER A 45 9.48 8.77 14.07
C SER A 45 8.63 9.15 15.28
N PRO A 46 8.67 10.42 15.73
CA PRO A 46 7.76 10.93 16.75
C PRO A 46 6.29 10.83 16.33
N TYR A 47 6.01 11.01 15.03
CA TYR A 47 4.67 10.86 14.47
C TYR A 47 4.13 9.43 14.72
N PHE A 48 4.96 8.42 14.43
CA PHE A 48 4.57 7.02 14.67
C PHE A 48 4.46 6.68 16.18
N LYS A 49 5.43 7.12 16.98
CA LYS A 49 5.53 6.75 18.41
C LYS A 49 4.52 7.44 19.31
N VAL A 50 4.13 8.66 18.96
CA VAL A 50 3.29 9.49 19.82
C VAL A 50 1.90 9.62 19.20
N GLN A 51 1.80 10.21 18.01
CA GLN A 51 0.51 10.53 17.41
C GLN A 51 -0.23 9.26 16.96
N LEU A 52 0.42 8.42 16.15
CA LEU A 52 -0.21 7.18 15.67
C LEU A 52 -0.37 6.11 16.76
N TYR A 53 0.27 6.26 17.92
CA TYR A 53 0.05 5.34 19.04
C TYR A 53 -1.36 5.49 19.63
N GLU A 54 -1.91 6.70 19.61
CA GLU A 54 -3.24 7.00 20.13
C GLU A 54 -4.37 6.43 19.28
N LEU A 55 -4.15 6.32 17.96
CA LEU A 55 -5.12 5.75 17.02
C LEU A 55 -5.17 4.22 17.18
N LYS A 56 -6.30 3.66 17.61
CA LYS A 56 -6.41 2.21 17.94
C LYS A 56 -7.30 1.46 16.97
N THR A 57 -8.11 2.17 16.20
CA THR A 57 -9.09 1.58 15.30
C THR A 57 -8.71 1.80 13.84
N TYR A 58 -9.25 0.94 12.99
CA TYR A 58 -9.11 1.06 11.54
C TYR A 58 -9.62 2.41 11.03
N HIS A 59 -10.80 2.85 11.49
CA HIS A 59 -11.43 4.09 11.02
C HIS A 59 -10.61 5.33 11.39
N GLU A 60 -10.08 5.41 12.61
CA GLU A 60 -9.20 6.51 13.01
C GLU A 60 -7.96 6.61 12.12
N VAL A 61 -7.39 5.48 11.70
CA VAL A 61 -6.23 5.48 10.79
C VAL A 61 -6.66 5.88 9.37
N VAL A 62 -7.85 5.48 8.92
CA VAL A 62 -8.40 5.91 7.63
C VAL A 62 -8.61 7.42 7.59
N ASP A 63 -9.16 8.01 8.65
CA ASP A 63 -9.34 9.45 8.78
C ASP A 63 -7.98 10.17 8.76
N GLU A 64 -6.99 9.68 9.49
CA GLU A 64 -5.65 10.26 9.48
C GLU A 64 -4.99 10.19 8.09
N ILE A 65 -5.25 9.11 7.33
CA ILE A 65 -4.80 9.02 5.92
C ILE A 65 -5.46 10.13 5.10
N TYR A 66 -6.78 10.28 5.20
CA TYR A 66 -7.54 11.29 4.47
C TYR A 66 -7.01 12.72 4.73
N PHE A 67 -6.74 13.05 6.00
CA PHE A 67 -6.35 14.41 6.39
C PHE A 67 -4.86 14.71 6.21
N LYS A 68 -3.97 13.72 6.30
CA LYS A 68 -2.51 13.97 6.39
C LYS A 68 -1.71 13.49 5.18
N VAL A 69 -2.21 12.54 4.40
CA VAL A 69 -1.43 11.96 3.29
C VAL A 69 -1.59 12.80 2.03
N THR A 70 -0.46 13.27 1.52
CA THR A 70 -0.38 14.09 0.29
C THR A 70 0.58 13.51 -0.75
N HIS A 71 1.27 12.41 -0.42
CA HIS A 71 2.15 11.65 -1.33
C HIS A 71 2.44 10.23 -0.81
N MET A 72 2.81 9.34 -1.73
CA MET A 72 3.11 7.93 -1.43
C MET A 72 4.61 7.60 -1.42
N GLU A 73 5.48 8.59 -1.56
CA GLU A 73 6.93 8.38 -1.49
C GLU A 73 7.41 8.03 -0.07
N PRO A 74 8.50 7.23 0.08
CA PRO A 74 9.06 6.86 1.39
C PRO A 74 9.66 8.02 2.20
N TRP A 75 10.08 9.08 1.54
CA TRP A 75 10.73 10.22 2.17
C TRP A 75 9.95 11.49 1.89
N GLU A 76 9.91 12.38 2.88
CA GLU A 76 9.42 13.74 2.70
C GLU A 76 10.26 14.48 1.65
N LYS A 77 9.62 15.34 0.84
CA LYS A 77 10.31 16.09 -0.22
C LYS A 77 11.50 16.86 0.35
N GLY A 78 12.64 16.81 -0.35
CA GLY A 78 13.81 17.61 0.01
C GLY A 78 14.50 17.18 1.31
N SER A 79 13.95 16.22 2.06
CA SER A 79 14.56 15.69 3.28
C SER A 79 15.69 14.70 3.01
N ARG A 80 15.83 14.26 1.74
CA ARG A 80 16.79 13.24 1.35
C ARG A 80 18.21 13.76 1.60
N LYS A 81 19.01 13.00 2.37
CA LYS A 81 20.40 13.37 2.71
C LYS A 81 21.33 13.10 1.53
N THR A 82 21.12 13.82 0.43
CA THR A 82 21.89 13.70 -0.82
C THR A 82 23.27 14.34 -0.76
N ALA A 83 23.58 15.06 0.32
CA ALA A 83 24.88 15.66 0.56
C ALA A 83 25.99 14.60 0.50
N GLY A 84 26.88 14.70 -0.49
CA GLY A 84 28.00 13.79 -0.71
C GLY A 84 27.83 12.75 -1.82
N GLN A 85 26.67 12.69 -2.50
CA GLN A 85 26.42 11.81 -3.65
C GLN A 85 26.43 12.60 -4.97
N THR A 86 27.60 13.09 -5.39
CA THR A 86 27.82 13.68 -6.72
C THR A 86 28.26 12.60 -7.73
N GLY A 87 27.44 12.32 -8.75
CA GLY A 87 27.77 11.40 -9.86
C GLY A 87 26.52 10.87 -10.58
N MET A 88 26.69 10.25 -11.76
CA MET A 88 25.59 9.71 -12.59
C MET A 88 24.69 8.67 -11.89
N CYS A 89 25.16 8.08 -10.79
CA CYS A 89 24.40 7.09 -10.00
C CYS A 89 23.76 7.67 -8.72
N GLY A 90 23.97 8.96 -8.41
CA GLY A 90 23.46 9.61 -7.20
C GLY A 90 21.94 9.85 -7.21
N GLY A 91 21.32 9.86 -8.40
CA GLY A 91 19.88 10.07 -8.58
C GLY A 91 19.01 8.81 -8.50
N VAL A 92 19.58 7.59 -8.61
CA VAL A 92 18.81 6.35 -8.87
C VAL A 92 18.63 5.46 -7.64
N ARG A 93 18.73 6.01 -6.42
CA ARG A 93 18.64 5.23 -5.16
C ARG A 93 17.59 5.81 -4.22
N GLY A 94 16.32 5.71 -4.61
CA GLY A 94 15.18 6.31 -3.90
C GLY A 94 15.05 5.96 -2.41
N VAL A 95 15.70 4.90 -1.93
CA VAL A 95 15.67 4.48 -0.51
C VAL A 95 17.05 4.54 0.17
N GLY A 96 18.15 4.50 -0.58
CA GLY A 96 19.50 4.31 0.00
C GLY A 96 20.11 5.55 0.65
N THR A 97 19.54 6.73 0.40
CA THR A 97 20.10 8.02 0.80
C THR A 97 19.51 8.53 2.13
N GLY A 98 18.46 7.89 2.64
CA GLY A 98 17.77 8.28 3.87
C GLY A 98 17.09 9.66 3.77
N GLY A 99 16.23 9.98 4.73
CA GLY A 99 15.51 11.24 4.81
C GLY A 99 14.57 11.26 6.02
N ILE A 100 13.72 12.28 6.12
CA ILE A 100 12.59 12.24 7.04
C ILE A 100 11.59 11.27 6.43
N VAL A 101 11.19 10.24 7.18
CA VAL A 101 10.22 9.26 6.70
C VAL A 101 8.87 9.91 6.51
N SER A 102 8.17 9.49 5.46
CA SER A 102 6.89 10.08 5.12
C SER A 102 5.75 9.67 6.04
N THR A 103 4.73 10.53 6.11
CA THR A 103 3.45 10.24 6.75
C THR A 103 2.82 8.94 6.22
N SER A 104 2.86 8.73 4.89
CA SER A 104 2.27 7.53 4.27
C SER A 104 2.94 6.24 4.71
N PHE A 105 4.28 6.19 4.81
CA PHE A 105 4.97 4.99 5.28
C PHE A 105 4.81 4.74 6.78
N CYS A 106 4.67 5.80 7.59
CA CYS A 106 4.28 5.65 8.99
C CYS A 106 2.87 5.04 9.14
N LEU A 107 1.90 5.53 8.37
CA LEU A 107 0.52 5.01 8.39
C LEU A 107 0.42 3.59 7.81
N LEU A 108 1.19 3.28 6.75
CA LEU A 108 1.29 1.93 6.19
C LEU A 108 1.70 0.91 7.24
N TYR A 109 2.77 1.20 7.99
CA TYR A 109 3.22 0.32 9.06
C TYR A 109 2.24 0.30 10.23
N LYS A 110 1.57 1.42 10.53
CA LYS A 110 0.50 1.46 11.54
C LYS A 110 -0.63 0.50 11.20
N LEU A 111 -1.13 0.53 9.96
CA LEU A 111 -2.15 -0.42 9.47
C LEU A 111 -1.70 -1.87 9.66
N PHE A 112 -0.43 -2.17 9.39
CA PHE A 112 0.15 -3.50 9.63
C PHE A 112 0.13 -3.91 11.10
N THR A 113 0.47 -3.01 12.03
CA THR A 113 0.40 -3.33 13.46
C THR A 113 -1.01 -3.61 13.97
N LEU A 114 -2.05 -3.09 13.29
CA LEU A 114 -3.45 -3.37 13.61
C LEU A 114 -3.93 -4.73 13.09
N LYS A 115 -3.11 -5.45 12.31
CA LYS A 115 -3.45 -6.76 11.71
C LYS A 115 -4.79 -6.74 10.98
N LEU A 116 -4.83 -6.01 9.87
CA LEU A 116 -6.06 -5.83 9.10
C LEU A 116 -6.67 -7.16 8.65
N THR A 117 -8.00 -7.17 8.62
CA THR A 117 -8.81 -8.23 8.02
C THR A 117 -8.99 -8.00 6.52
N ARG A 118 -9.41 -9.04 5.80
CA ARG A 118 -9.70 -8.96 4.36
C ARG A 118 -10.74 -7.88 4.05
N LYS A 119 -11.78 -7.76 4.87
CA LYS A 119 -12.81 -6.72 4.72
C LYS A 119 -12.25 -5.31 4.89
N GLN A 120 -11.33 -5.10 5.83
CA GLN A 120 -10.71 -3.79 6.04
C GLN A 120 -9.78 -3.42 4.88
N VAL A 121 -9.00 -4.38 4.36
CA VAL A 121 -8.18 -4.14 3.16
C VAL A 121 -9.06 -3.85 1.95
N MET A 122 -10.17 -4.59 1.76
CA MET A 122 -11.16 -4.25 0.73
C MET A 122 -11.73 -2.84 0.92
N GLY A 123 -12.06 -2.46 2.15
CA GLY A 123 -12.52 -1.11 2.47
C GLY A 123 -11.49 -0.03 2.14
N LEU A 124 -10.18 -0.31 2.24
CA LEU A 124 -9.13 0.63 1.80
C LEU A 124 -9.09 0.75 0.28
N ILE A 125 -9.02 -0.36 -0.45
CA ILE A 125 -8.81 -0.32 -1.90
C ILE A 125 -10.06 0.06 -2.70
N THR A 126 -11.24 -0.01 -2.09
CA THR A 126 -12.50 0.47 -2.70
C THR A 126 -12.92 1.85 -2.20
N HIS A 127 -12.09 2.51 -1.39
CA HIS A 127 -12.44 3.78 -0.78
C HIS A 127 -12.52 4.90 -1.83
N THR A 128 -13.62 5.63 -1.85
CA THR A 128 -13.87 6.68 -2.86
C THR A 128 -13.41 8.07 -2.42
N ASP A 129 -13.24 8.29 -1.12
CA ASP A 129 -13.02 9.64 -0.61
C ASP A 129 -11.59 10.16 -0.87
N SER A 130 -10.61 9.29 -1.09
CA SER A 130 -9.25 9.70 -1.37
C SER A 130 -8.46 8.61 -2.11
N PRO A 131 -7.72 8.97 -3.18
CA PRO A 131 -6.88 8.03 -3.89
C PRO A 131 -5.67 7.61 -3.04
N TYR A 132 -5.32 8.38 -2.00
CA TYR A 132 -4.27 8.00 -1.04
C TYR A 132 -4.69 6.87 -0.10
N ILE A 133 -5.98 6.80 0.26
CA ILE A 133 -6.51 5.67 1.03
C ILE A 133 -6.40 4.39 0.20
N ARG A 134 -6.85 4.44 -1.06
CA ARG A 134 -6.71 3.30 -1.99
C ARG A 134 -5.26 2.90 -2.19
N SER A 135 -4.39 3.87 -2.47
CA SER A 135 -2.96 3.66 -2.67
C SER A 135 -2.31 2.96 -1.47
N LEU A 136 -2.65 3.33 -0.23
CA LEU A 136 -2.14 2.66 0.97
C LEU A 136 -2.69 1.23 1.11
N GLY A 137 -3.95 0.99 0.73
CA GLY A 137 -4.51 -0.36 0.63
C GLY A 137 -3.71 -1.25 -0.32
N PHE A 138 -3.40 -0.75 -1.52
CA PHE A 138 -2.58 -1.48 -2.50
C PHE A 138 -1.14 -1.68 -2.04
N MET A 139 -0.53 -0.68 -1.41
CA MET A 139 0.79 -0.87 -0.80
C MET A 139 0.75 -1.93 0.30
N TYR A 140 -0.27 -1.94 1.15
CA TYR A 140 -0.44 -2.97 2.17
C TYR A 140 -0.51 -4.36 1.52
N ILE A 141 -1.29 -4.53 0.46
CA ILE A 141 -1.38 -5.79 -0.30
C ILE A 141 -0.02 -6.18 -0.85
N ARG A 142 0.67 -5.25 -1.52
CA ARG A 142 1.99 -5.46 -2.11
C ARG A 142 3.03 -5.98 -1.11
N TYR A 143 2.98 -5.50 0.13
CA TYR A 143 3.95 -5.85 1.17
C TYR A 143 3.57 -7.09 1.99
N THR A 144 2.28 -7.46 2.05
CA THR A 144 1.81 -8.48 3.01
C THR A 144 1.17 -9.69 2.37
N GLN A 145 0.72 -9.64 1.13
CA GLN A 145 -0.03 -10.73 0.50
C GLN A 145 0.87 -11.62 -0.37
N PRO A 146 0.53 -12.93 -0.51
CA PRO A 146 1.27 -13.85 -1.37
C PRO A 146 1.37 -13.36 -2.81
N PRO A 147 2.54 -13.48 -3.48
CA PRO A 147 2.72 -13.03 -4.86
C PRO A 147 1.72 -13.66 -5.85
N SER A 148 1.28 -14.89 -5.62
CA SER A 148 0.28 -15.60 -6.43
C SER A 148 -1.08 -14.92 -6.45
N ASP A 149 -1.43 -14.23 -5.36
CA ASP A 149 -2.76 -13.67 -5.15
C ASP A 149 -2.82 -12.20 -5.62
N LEU A 150 -1.67 -11.58 -5.89
CA LEU A 150 -1.59 -10.16 -6.20
C LEU A 150 -2.46 -9.78 -7.39
N VAL A 151 -2.43 -10.56 -8.47
CA VAL A 151 -3.23 -10.26 -9.68
C VAL A 151 -4.72 -10.18 -9.33
N ASP A 152 -5.23 -11.12 -8.54
CA ASP A 152 -6.64 -11.14 -8.14
C ASP A 152 -7.04 -9.91 -7.30
N TRP A 153 -6.09 -9.34 -6.55
CA TRP A 153 -6.31 -8.09 -5.80
C TRP A 153 -6.34 -6.84 -6.70
N TYR A 154 -5.56 -6.82 -7.78
CA TYR A 154 -5.42 -5.66 -8.65
C TYR A 154 -6.37 -5.67 -9.86
N ASP A 155 -6.85 -6.83 -10.31
CA ASP A 155 -7.60 -7.05 -11.57
C ASP A 155 -8.69 -5.99 -11.80
N GLU A 156 -9.51 -5.71 -10.79
CA GLU A 156 -10.64 -4.78 -10.89
C GLU A 156 -10.26 -3.29 -10.83
N PHE A 157 -8.99 -2.97 -10.55
CA PHE A 157 -8.52 -1.60 -10.28
C PHE A 157 -7.41 -1.16 -11.24
N LEU A 158 -7.06 -1.97 -12.24
CA LEU A 158 -6.04 -1.62 -13.23
C LEU A 158 -6.46 -0.42 -14.10
N ASP A 159 -7.76 -0.22 -14.28
CA ASP A 159 -8.36 0.87 -15.06
C ASP A 159 -8.85 2.04 -14.17
N ASP A 160 -8.32 2.18 -12.95
CA ASP A 160 -8.64 3.31 -12.06
C ASP A 160 -8.12 4.63 -12.67
N GLU A 161 -9.03 5.46 -13.16
CA GLU A 161 -8.72 6.74 -13.79
C GLU A 161 -8.42 7.87 -12.78
N GLU A 162 -8.66 7.65 -11.48
CA GLU A 162 -8.48 8.69 -10.47
C GLU A 162 -6.99 8.99 -10.25
N VAL A 163 -6.63 10.25 -10.48
CA VAL A 163 -5.24 10.69 -10.36
C VAL A 163 -4.93 10.99 -8.89
N CYS A 164 -3.87 10.36 -8.37
CA CYS A 164 -3.21 10.86 -7.17
C CYS A 164 -2.61 12.23 -7.47
N HIS A 165 -3.32 13.30 -7.11
CA HIS A 165 -2.79 14.65 -7.21
C HIS A 165 -1.60 14.77 -6.29
N HIS A 166 -0.40 14.60 -6.85
CA HIS A 166 0.80 14.90 -6.14
C HIS A 166 0.64 16.30 -5.56
N GLY A 167 0.72 16.44 -4.24
CA GLY A 167 0.70 17.75 -3.58
C GLY A 167 1.96 18.53 -3.98
N TRP A 168 1.89 19.15 -5.16
CA TRP A 168 2.91 19.99 -5.77
C TRP A 168 2.24 21.24 -6.35
#